data_AF-A0A839IBQ0-F1
#
_entry.id   AF-A0A839IBQ0-F1
#
_cell.length_a   1.000
_cell.length_b   1.000
_cell.length_c   1.000
_cell.angle_alpha   90.00
_cell.angle_beta   90.00
_cell.angle_gamma   90.00
#
_symmetry.space_group_name_H-M   'P 1'
#
loop_
_entity.id
_entity.type
_entity.pdbx_description
1 polymer ?
#
loop_
_entity_poly.entity_id
_entity_poly.type
_entity_poly.pdbx_seq_one_letter_code
_entity_poly.pdbx_strand_id
1 'polypeptide(L)'
;SDITNVVVSGNTSRFDGSQKVTLVLSNSKDAQTETVEANVQGDGSWSMVAQDLTGWPDGEVTATVTGSNQHGIAAEAVTETATLSTAKPTLISVVSNPTSGKAG
;
A
#
# COMPACT_ATOMS: atom_id res chain seq x y z
N SER A 1 -5.53 12.32 -8.82
CA SER A 1 -6.07 12.01 -7.48
C SER A 1 -4.90 11.57 -6.66
N ASP A 2 -4.77 12.04 -5.43
CA ASP A 2 -3.67 11.60 -4.59
C ASP A 2 -4.03 10.28 -3.91
N ILE A 3 -3.02 9.45 -3.64
CA ILE A 3 -3.17 8.19 -2.92
C ILE A 3 -2.64 8.42 -1.51
N THR A 4 -3.55 8.76 -0.61
CA THR A 4 -3.25 9.29 0.71
C THR A 4 -3.36 8.27 1.85
N ASN A 5 -3.70 7.02 1.53
CA ASN A 5 -3.99 6.01 2.54
C ASN A 5 -3.52 4.62 2.07
N VAL A 6 -2.21 4.39 2.12
CA VAL A 6 -1.61 3.07 1.91
C VAL A 6 -1.29 2.44 3.26
N VAL A 7 -1.85 1.26 3.53
CA VAL A 7 -1.59 0.51 4.76
C VAL A 7 -0.87 -0.77 4.41
N VAL A 8 0.23 -1.04 5.12
CA VAL A 8 0.98 -2.30 5.02
C VAL A 8 0.98 -2.93 6.41
N SER A 9 0.62 -4.21 6.47
CA SER A 9 0.50 -4.97 7.72
C SER A 9 0.93 -6.41 7.50
N GLY A 10 1.24 -7.11 8.58
CA GLY A 10 1.58 -8.52 8.50
C GLY A 10 1.77 -9.18 9.85
N ASN A 11 2.39 -10.36 9.81
CA ASN A 11 2.74 -11.16 10.97
C ASN A 11 4.24 -11.46 10.96
N THR A 12 4.78 -11.73 12.14
CA THR A 12 6.16 -12.17 12.35
C THR A 12 6.17 -13.48 13.14
N SER A 13 7.28 -14.20 13.06
CA SER A 13 7.54 -15.37 13.89
C SER A 13 8.89 -15.20 14.57
N ARG A 14 8.97 -15.56 15.85
CA ARG A 14 10.15 -15.38 16.72
C ARG A 14 10.54 -13.93 16.99
N PHE A 15 9.62 -13.00 16.78
CA PHE A 15 9.68 -11.65 17.31
C PHE A 15 8.81 -11.58 18.57
N ASP A 16 9.08 -10.63 19.45
CA ASP A 16 8.23 -10.24 20.57
C ASP A 16 7.91 -8.74 20.52
N GLY A 17 7.10 -8.27 21.46
CA GLY A 17 6.58 -6.90 21.50
C GLY A 17 7.62 -5.78 21.71
N SER A 18 8.90 -6.12 21.88
CA SER A 18 9.98 -5.14 22.00
C SER A 18 10.67 -4.79 20.67
N GLN A 19 10.38 -5.52 19.60
CA GLN A 19 10.99 -5.28 18.28
C GLN A 19 10.09 -4.48 17.35
N LYS A 20 10.69 -4.05 16.24
CA LYS A 20 10.04 -3.36 15.14
C LYS A 20 10.34 -4.05 13.82
N VAL A 21 9.51 -3.76 12.84
CA VAL A 21 9.79 -3.99 11.42
C VAL A 21 9.91 -2.66 10.70
N THR A 22 10.74 -2.62 9.67
CA THR A 22 10.98 -1.45 8.82
C THR A 22 10.48 -1.76 7.41
N LEU A 23 9.59 -0.91 6.90
CA LEU A 23 9.13 -0.92 5.51
C LEU A 23 9.89 0.15 4.72
N VAL A 24 10.31 -0.21 3.52
CA VAL A 24 10.75 0.71 2.47
C VAL A 24 9.80 0.57 1.28
N LEU A 25 9.14 1.66 0.92
CA LEU A 25 8.41 1.79 -0.34
C LEU A 25 9.33 2.41 -1.39
N SER A 26 9.29 1.92 -2.63
CA SER A 26 10.05 2.48 -3.76
C SER A 26 9.22 2.48 -5.03
N ASN A 27 9.15 3.63 -5.72
CA ASN A 27 8.49 3.74 -7.01
C ASN A 27 9.45 3.39 -8.16
N SER A 28 9.00 2.54 -9.08
CA SER A 28 9.79 2.12 -10.26
C SER A 28 10.03 3.23 -11.29
N LYS A 29 9.25 4.31 -11.27
CA LYS A 29 9.32 5.39 -12.28
C LYS A 29 10.43 6.38 -12.02
N ASP A 30 10.60 6.79 -10.77
CA ASP A 30 11.50 7.87 -10.37
C ASP A 30 12.37 7.51 -9.16
N ALA A 31 12.29 6.27 -8.68
CA ALA A 31 12.98 5.79 -7.49
C ALA A 31 12.66 6.62 -6.23
N GLN A 32 11.51 7.30 -6.18
CA GLN A 32 11.04 7.94 -4.96
C GLN A 32 10.82 6.87 -3.89
N THR A 33 11.24 7.17 -2.65
CA THR A 33 11.18 6.22 -1.53
C THR A 33 10.53 6.83 -0.31
N GLU A 34 9.93 5.97 0.50
CA GLU A 34 9.45 6.29 1.84
C GLU A 34 9.82 5.16 2.79
N THR A 35 10.24 5.50 4.01
CA THR A 35 10.61 4.52 5.04
C THR A 35 9.79 4.75 6.29
N VAL A 36 9.22 3.67 6.83
CA VAL A 36 8.39 3.69 8.04
C VAL A 36 8.66 2.46 8.89
N GLU A 37 8.47 2.60 10.19
CA GLU A 37 8.57 1.49 11.14
C GLU A 37 7.21 1.20 11.79
N ALA A 38 6.99 -0.06 12.14
CA ALA A 38 5.90 -0.48 13.00
C ALA A 38 6.43 -1.33 14.16
N ASN A 39 5.84 -1.13 15.33
CA ASN A 39 6.07 -2.02 16.47
C ASN A 39 5.40 -3.37 16.22
N VAL A 40 6.11 -4.44 16.57
CA VAL A 40 5.54 -5.78 16.63
C VAL A 40 4.70 -5.89 17.90
N GLN A 41 3.51 -6.48 17.81
CA GLN A 41 2.63 -6.74 18.94
C GLN A 41 2.98 -8.08 19.61
N GLY A 42 2.44 -8.31 20.81
CA GLY A 42 2.75 -9.54 21.57
C GLY A 42 2.33 -10.85 20.88
N ASP A 43 1.42 -10.77 19.91
CA ASP A 43 0.99 -11.89 19.06
C ASP A 43 1.76 -11.98 17.73
N GLY A 44 2.78 -11.15 17.54
CA GLY A 44 3.59 -11.07 16.33
C GLY A 44 2.98 -10.26 15.18
N SER A 45 1.76 -9.74 15.34
CA SER A 45 1.14 -8.87 14.34
C SER A 45 1.75 -7.46 14.34
N TRP A 46 1.67 -6.78 13.21
CA TRP A 46 2.10 -5.38 13.06
C TRP A 46 1.30 -4.69 11.95
N SER A 47 1.17 -3.38 12.05
CA SER A 47 0.59 -2.53 11.01
C SER A 47 1.34 -1.20 10.99
N MET A 48 1.70 -0.75 9.78
CA MET A 48 2.24 0.59 9.59
C MET A 48 1.13 1.63 9.80
N VAL A 49 1.54 2.85 10.14
CA VAL A 49 0.68 4.02 9.97
C VAL A 49 0.37 4.17 8.48
N ALA A 50 -0.80 4.72 8.16
CA ALA A 50 -1.18 5.00 6.79
C ALA A 50 -0.17 5.96 6.14
N GLN A 51 0.34 5.53 5.00
CA GLN A 51 1.34 6.26 4.22
C GLN A 51 0.64 7.15 3.20
N ASP A 52 1.13 8.38 3.08
CA ASP A 52 0.66 9.36 2.10
C ASP A 52 1.64 9.42 0.93
N LEU A 53 1.23 8.81 -0.20
CA LEU A 53 2.01 8.79 -1.43
C LEU A 53 1.61 9.93 -2.39
N THR A 54 1.06 11.03 -1.86
CA THR A 54 0.76 12.23 -2.65
C THR A 54 1.99 12.67 -3.45
N GLY A 55 1.80 12.91 -4.75
CA GLY A 55 2.86 13.33 -5.66
C GLY A 55 3.74 12.20 -6.21
N TRP A 56 3.60 10.96 -5.74
CA TRP A 56 4.24 9.81 -6.38
C TRP A 56 3.62 9.58 -7.77
N PRO A 57 4.43 9.35 -8.83
CA PRO A 57 3.90 9.12 -10.17
C PRO A 57 3.23 7.74 -10.31
N ASP A 58 2.23 7.64 -11.20
CA ASP A 58 1.63 6.38 -11.61
C ASP A 58 2.70 5.37 -12.07
N GLY A 59 2.76 4.21 -11.44
CA GLY A 59 3.84 3.24 -11.61
C GLY A 59 3.74 2.06 -10.66
N GLU A 60 4.63 1.08 -10.83
CA GLU A 60 4.78 0.01 -9.84
C GLU A 60 5.50 0.54 -8.60
N VAL A 61 4.97 0.20 -7.42
CA VAL A 61 5.57 0.48 -6.12
C VAL A 61 5.93 -0.85 -5.47
N THR A 62 7.19 -0.98 -5.04
CA THR A 62 7.70 -2.13 -4.31
C THR A 62 7.77 -1.81 -2.83
N ALA A 63 7.14 -2.66 -2.01
CA ALA A 63 7.23 -2.65 -0.57
C ALA A 63 8.25 -3.71 -0.13
N THR A 64 9.29 -3.31 0.61
CA THR A 64 10.29 -4.22 1.19
C THR A 64 10.25 -4.10 2.70
N VAL A 65 9.97 -5.20 3.40
CA VAL A 65 9.91 -5.25 4.86
C VAL A 65 11.10 -6.02 5.41
N THR A 66 11.74 -5.46 6.43
CA THR A 66 12.87 -6.04 7.15
C THR A 66 12.68 -5.93 8.65
N GLY A 67 13.45 -6.71 9.41
CA GLY A 67 13.47 -6.63 10.87
C GLY A 67 14.38 -7.69 11.47
N SER A 68 14.64 -7.56 12.77
CA SER A 68 15.42 -8.51 13.56
C SER A 68 14.71 -8.79 14.89
N ASN A 69 14.89 -10.00 15.43
CA ASN A 69 14.35 -10.35 16.75
C ASN A 69 15.22 -9.82 17.91
N GLN A 70 14.81 -10.07 19.17
CA GLN A 70 15.53 -9.63 20.38
C GLN A 70 16.98 -10.10 20.47
N HIS A 71 17.34 -11.15 19.72
CA HIS A 71 18.70 -11.71 19.71
C HIS A 71 19.57 -11.11 18.58
N GLY A 72 19.05 -10.13 17.84
CA GLY A 72 19.75 -9.50 16.72
C GLY A 72 19.83 -10.38 15.47
N ILE A 73 19.03 -11.45 15.39
CA ILE A 73 18.96 -12.31 14.20
C ILE A 73 18.00 -11.65 13.21
N ALA A 74 18.50 -11.32 12.03
CA ALA A 74 17.71 -10.75 10.95
C ALA A 74 16.73 -11.79 10.37
N ALA A 75 15.50 -11.34 10.10
CA ALA A 75 14.57 -12.08 9.26
C ALA A 75 14.96 -11.96 7.79
N GLU A 76 14.51 -12.93 6.98
CA GLU A 76 14.55 -12.77 5.52
C GLU A 76 13.65 -11.59 5.12
N ALA A 77 14.14 -10.76 4.20
CA ALA A 77 13.36 -9.63 3.70
C ALA A 77 12.16 -10.14 2.89
N VAL A 78 11.00 -9.51 3.08
CA VAL A 78 9.79 -9.81 2.31
C VAL A 78 9.52 -8.65 1.37
N THR A 79 9.20 -8.96 0.12
CA THR A 79 8.91 -7.96 -0.92
C THR A 79 7.57 -8.21 -1.57
N GLU A 80 6.77 -7.17 -1.73
CA GLU A 80 5.51 -7.18 -2.47
C GLU A 80 5.44 -6.01 -3.43
N THR A 81 4.73 -6.14 -4.55
CA THR A 81 4.53 -5.06 -5.52
C THR A 81 3.06 -4.73 -5.71
N ALA A 82 2.78 -3.45 -5.97
CA ALA A 82 1.45 -2.96 -6.30
C ALA A 82 1.53 -1.86 -7.37
N THR A 83 0.47 -1.71 -8.16
CA THR A 83 0.37 -0.60 -9.12
C THR A 83 -0.28 0.60 -8.49
N LEU A 84 0.44 1.72 -8.47
CA LEU A 84 -0.08 3.04 -8.18
C LEU A 84 -0.75 3.60 -9.44
N SER A 85 -2.04 3.88 -9.39
CA SER A 85 -2.74 4.55 -10.50
C SER A 85 -3.78 5.55 -10.03
N THR A 86 -3.76 6.71 -10.66
CA THR A 86 -4.66 7.83 -10.36
C THR A 86 -5.68 8.06 -11.48
N ALA A 87 -5.73 7.13 -12.46
CA ALA A 87 -6.63 7.17 -13.60
C ALA A 87 -8.10 7.15 -13.16
N LYS A 88 -8.91 8.04 -13.75
CA LYS A 88 -10.36 8.06 -13.52
C LYS A 88 -11.05 6.92 -14.29
N PRO A 89 -12.14 6.33 -13.76
CA PRO A 89 -12.94 5.36 -14.50
C PRO A 89 -13.62 6.02 -15.72
N THR A 90 -13.86 5.24 -16.78
CA THR A 90 -14.48 5.70 -18.03
C THR A 90 -15.83 5.01 -18.25
N LEU A 91 -16.88 5.79 -18.55
CA LEU A 91 -18.13 5.25 -19.08
C LEU A 91 -18.00 5.06 -20.60
N ILE A 92 -18.28 3.86 -21.08
CA ILE A 92 -18.06 3.50 -22.50
C ILE A 92 -19.30 3.80 -23.36
N SER A 93 -20.50 3.60 -22.82
CA SER A 93 -21.73 3.91 -23.55
C SER A 93 -22.89 4.22 -22.62
N VAL A 94 -23.86 4.98 -23.14
CA VAL A 94 -25.18 5.16 -22.55
C VAL A 94 -26.21 5.00 -23.66
N VAL A 95 -27.28 4.25 -23.40
CA VAL A 95 -28.40 4.09 -24.33
C VAL A 95 -29.65 4.66 -23.68
N SER A 96 -30.34 5.57 -24.37
CA SER A 96 -31.63 6.11 -23.96
C SER A 96 -32.69 5.73 -25.00
N ASN A 97 -33.86 5.29 -24.55
CA ASN A 97 -34.97 4.90 -25.42
C ASN A 97 -36.26 5.64 -25.01
N PRO A 98 -36.31 6.98 -25.13
CA PRO A 98 -37.50 7.74 -24.76
C PRO A 98 -38.66 7.42 -25.72
N THR A 99 -39.86 7.23 -25.17
CA THR A 99 -41.10 7.20 -25.96
C THR A 99 -41.87 8.50 -25.73
N SER A 100 -42.24 9.18 -26.80
CA SER A 100 -43.17 10.32 -26.73
C SER A 100 -44.60 9.79 -26.85
N GLY A 101 -45.40 10.00 -25.80
CA GLY A 101 -46.85 9.87 -25.86
C GLY A 101 -47.43 11.00 -26.71
N LYS A 102 -48.26 10.66 -27.70
CA LYS A 102 -48.89 11.60 -28.63
C LYS A 102 -49.66 12.69 -27.85
N ALA A 103 -49.47 13.95 -28.23
CA ALA A 103 -50.24 15.09 -27.72
C ALA A 103 -51.75 14.85 -27.98
N GLY A 104 -52.54 14.99 -26.91
CA GLY A 104 -54.01 15.04 -26.98
C GLY A 104 -54.52 16.37 -27.52
#